data_AF-A0A1M3TT12-F1
#
_entry.id   AF-A0A1M3TT12-F1
#
_cell.length_a   1.000
_cell.length_b   1.000
_cell.length_c   1.000
_cell.angle_alpha   90.00
_cell.angle_beta   90.00
_cell.angle_gamma   90.00
#
_symmetry.space_group_name_H-M   'P 1'
#
loop_
_entity.id
_entity.type
_entity.pdbx_description
1 polymer ?
#
loop_
_entity_poly.entity_id
_entity_poly.type
_entity_poly.pdbx_seq_one_letter_code
_entity_poly.pdbx_strand_id
1 'polypeptide(L)'
;MPLVYLPPELVPIIAGHLKSETDLNCFAQTSQCLYRWVNPCLYRCAVQNMGEALLHWAASKGQLQTLLRLLAFGAKLPANTRITTTDS
;
A
#
# COMPACT_ATOMS: atom_id res chain seq x y z
N MET A 1 -17.82 22.89 5.55
CA MET A 1 -16.82 22.57 6.58
C MET A 1 -15.64 21.89 5.91
N PRO A 2 -14.57 22.60 5.52
CA PRO A 2 -13.42 21.96 4.88
C PRO A 2 -12.63 21.16 5.92
N LEU A 3 -12.22 19.94 5.56
CA LEU A 3 -11.27 19.10 6.31
C LEU A 3 -9.90 19.75 6.53
N VAL A 4 -9.67 20.94 5.95
CA VAL A 4 -8.46 21.76 6.11
C VAL A 4 -8.25 22.22 7.56
N TYR A 5 -9.30 22.28 8.38
CA TYR A 5 -9.18 22.60 9.81
C TYR A 5 -8.78 21.39 10.67
N LEU A 6 -8.71 20.19 10.09
CA LEU A 6 -8.28 19.01 10.82
C LEU A 6 -6.76 19.02 10.96
N PRO A 7 -6.21 18.91 12.18
CA PRO A 7 -4.77 18.75 12.38
C PRO A 7 -4.26 17.54 11.58
N PRO A 8 -3.14 17.68 10.85
CA PRO A 8 -2.61 16.60 10.01
C PRO A 8 -2.25 15.34 10.80
N GLU A 9 -2.01 15.45 12.10
CA GLU A 9 -1.71 14.34 13.02
C GLU A 9 -2.92 13.44 13.29
N LEU A 10 -4.15 13.97 13.16
CA LEU A 10 -5.37 13.17 13.36
C LEU A 10 -5.68 12.29 12.16
N VAL A 11 -5.26 12.69 10.96
CA VAL A 11 -5.47 11.94 9.71
C VAL A 11 -4.90 10.51 9.79
N PRO A 12 -3.63 10.29 10.17
CA PRO A 12 -3.09 8.94 10.30
C PRO A 12 -3.72 8.15 11.47
N ILE A 13 -4.20 8.81 12.53
CA ILE A 13 -4.93 8.14 13.62
C ILE A 13 -6.26 7.58 13.09
N ILE A 14 -7.01 8.37 12.32
CA ILE A 14 -8.26 7.92 11.69
C ILE A 14 -7.96 6.80 10.68
N ALA A 15 -6.93 6.99 9.84
CA ALA A 15 -6.48 5.98 8.90
C ALA A 15 -6.08 4.67 9.57
N GLY A 16 -5.48 4.72 10.77
CA GLY A 16 -5.13 3.54 11.56
C GLY A 16 -6.33 2.77 12.13
N HIS A 17 -7.51 3.40 12.23
CA HIS A 17 -8.75 2.73 12.64
C HIS A 17 -9.49 2.07 11.46
N LEU A 18 -9.14 2.42 10.22
CA LEU A 18 -9.70 1.82 9.02
C LEU A 18 -8.96 0.50 8.72
N LYS A 19 -9.60 -0.62 9.03
CA LYS A 19 -9.03 -1.97 8.80
C LYS A 19 -9.13 -2.43 7.34
N SER A 20 -10.04 -1.84 6.57
CA SER A 20 -10.28 -2.15 5.16
C SER A 20 -9.37 -1.31 4.27
N GLU A 21 -8.59 -1.97 3.41
CA GLU A 21 -7.75 -1.30 2.41
C GLU A 21 -8.59 -0.48 1.43
N THR A 22 -9.79 -0.95 1.11
CA THR A 22 -10.74 -0.24 0.25
C THR A 22 -11.19 1.07 0.89
N ASP A 23 -11.50 1.06 2.18
CA ASP A 23 -11.97 2.26 2.89
C ASP A 23 -10.83 3.28 3.05
N LEU A 24 -9.62 2.79 3.34
CA LEU A 24 -8.40 3.59 3.34
C LEU A 24 -8.14 4.25 1.97
N ASN A 25 -8.34 3.51 0.87
CA ASN A 25 -8.15 4.01 -0.48
C ASN A 25 -9.23 5.05 -0.84
N CYS A 26 -10.49 4.79 -0.51
CA CYS A 26 -11.58 5.76 -0.64
C CYS A 26 -11.27 7.04 0.15
N PHE A 27 -10.79 6.90 1.39
CA PHE A 27 -10.40 8.04 2.24
C PHE A 27 -9.24 8.84 1.64
N ALA A 28 -8.20 8.18 1.13
CA ALA A 28 -7.08 8.83 0.47
C ALA A 28 -7.49 9.60 -0.80
N GLN A 29 -8.48 9.10 -1.54
CA GLN A 29 -8.95 9.72 -2.79
C GLN A 29 -9.83 10.96 -2.57
N THR A 30 -10.36 11.17 -1.37
CA THR A 30 -11.24 12.33 -1.10
C THR A 30 -10.54 13.69 -1.24
N SER A 31 -9.23 13.78 -0.96
CA SER A 31 -8.47 15.02 -1.17
C SER A 31 -6.98 14.75 -1.33
N GLN A 32 -6.29 15.66 -2.04
CA GLN A 32 -4.85 15.57 -2.25
C GLN A 32 -4.04 15.67 -0.95
N CYS A 33 -4.54 16.43 0.04
CA CYS A 33 -3.96 16.49 1.38
C CYS A 33 -4.06 15.14 2.08
N LEU A 34 -5.25 14.53 2.11
CA LEU A 34 -5.46 13.22 2.72
C LEU A 34 -4.65 12.14 2.00
N TYR A 35 -4.57 12.18 0.67
CA TYR A 35 -3.68 11.28 -0.07
C TYR A 35 -2.26 11.32 0.47
N ARG A 36 -1.67 12.49 0.72
CA ARG A 36 -0.29 12.60 1.22
C ARG A 36 -0.08 11.92 2.57
N TRP A 37 -1.07 11.97 3.46
CA TRP A 37 -0.99 11.45 4.82
C TRP A 37 -1.44 10.00 4.97
N VAL A 38 -2.46 9.59 4.21
CA VAL A 38 -3.09 8.26 4.29
C VAL A 38 -2.35 7.24 3.43
N ASN A 39 -1.78 7.66 2.30
CA ASN A 39 -1.11 6.78 1.37
C ASN A 39 0.06 5.99 2.01
N PRO A 40 0.91 6.54 2.89
CA PRO A 40 1.86 5.76 3.67
C PRO A 40 1.24 4.65 4.53
N CYS A 41 0.06 4.90 5.13
CA CYS A 41 -0.67 3.91 5.92
C CYS A 41 -1.22 2.77 5.05
N LEU A 42 -1.71 3.11 3.85
CA LEU A 42 -2.14 2.13 2.84
C LEU A 42 -1.03 1.15 2.48
N TYR A 43 0.16 1.64 2.12
CA TYR A 43 1.27 0.76 1.77
C TYR A 43 1.73 -0.10 2.93
N ARG A 44 1.74 0.44 4.16
CA ARG A 44 2.09 -0.34 5.35
C ARG A 44 1.10 -1.48 5.60
N CYS A 45 -0.20 -1.19 5.52
CA CYS A 45 -1.26 -2.19 5.69
C CYS A 45 -1.19 -3.26 4.59
N ALA A 46 -1.03 -2.82 3.34
CA ALA A 46 -0.98 -3.70 2.18
C ALA A 46 0.24 -4.64 2.20
N VAL A 47 1.40 -4.15 2.66
CA VAL A 47 2.59 -5.00 2.88
C VAL A 47 2.36 -6.02 3.99
N GLN A 48 1.67 -5.65 5.07
CA GLN A 48 1.36 -6.57 6.18
C GLN A 48 0.33 -7.64 5.80
N ASN A 49 -0.70 -7.29 5.02
CA ASN A 49 -1.80 -8.19 4.70
C ASN A 49 -1.52 -9.07 3.47
N MET A 50 -0.99 -8.48 2.39
CA MET A 50 -0.86 -9.17 1.10
C MET A 50 0.57 -9.60 0.77
N GLY A 51 1.59 -8.98 1.40
CA GLY A 51 2.99 -9.35 1.25
C GLY A 51 3.44 -9.52 -0.21
N GLU A 52 3.88 -10.73 -0.55
CA GLU A 52 4.41 -11.10 -1.88
C GLU A 52 3.35 -11.07 -2.99
N ALA A 53 2.08 -11.34 -2.68
CA ALA A 53 1.01 -11.38 -3.68
C ALA A 53 0.75 -10.00 -4.31
N LEU A 54 0.90 -8.94 -3.51
CA LEU A 54 0.75 -7.56 -3.97
C LEU A 54 1.93 -7.11 -4.83
N LEU A 55 3.15 -7.55 -4.49
CA LEU A 55 4.33 -7.33 -5.34
C LEU A 55 4.18 -8.04 -6.68
N HIS A 56 3.70 -9.27 -6.68
CA HIS A 56 3.45 -10.02 -7.91
C HIS A 56 2.37 -9.34 -8.77
N TRP A 57 1.29 -8.85 -8.16
CA TRP A 57 0.28 -8.07 -8.87
C TRP A 57 0.86 -6.78 -9.47
N ALA A 58 1.64 -6.03 -8.69
CA ALA A 58 2.25 -4.77 -9.16
C ALA A 58 3.23 -5.01 -10.32
N ALA A 59 4.03 -6.09 -10.24
CA ALA A 59 4.92 -6.51 -11.30
C ALA A 59 4.15 -6.95 -12.56
N SER A 60 3.14 -7.82 -12.40
CA SER A 60 2.31 -8.32 -13.50
C SER A 60 1.53 -7.21 -14.21
N LYS A 61 1.13 -6.16 -13.49
CA LYS A 61 0.41 -5.00 -14.05
C LYS A 61 1.33 -3.88 -14.56
N GLY A 62 2.66 -4.04 -14.47
CA GLY A 62 3.62 -3.02 -14.90
C GLY A 62 3.59 -1.75 -14.04
N GLN A 63 3.10 -1.82 -12.80
CA GLN A 63 3.03 -0.67 -11.89
C GLN A 63 4.35 -0.43 -11.16
N LEU A 64 5.39 0.00 -11.88
CA LEU A 64 6.73 0.20 -11.32
C LEU A 64 6.74 1.13 -10.10
N GLN A 65 6.01 2.25 -10.15
CA GLN A 65 5.95 3.21 -9.04
C GLN A 65 5.32 2.61 -7.78
N THR A 66 4.27 1.79 -7.95
CA THR A 66 3.63 1.07 -6.84
C THR A 66 4.60 0.05 -6.25
N LEU A 67 5.32 -0.69 -7.10
CA LEU A 67 6.30 -1.70 -6.69
C LEU A 67 7.48 -1.08 -5.92
N LEU A 68 8.07 0.01 -6.41
CA LEU A 68 9.14 0.72 -5.72
C LEU A 68 8.69 1.24 -4.35
N ARG A 69 7.45 1.75 -4.27
CA ARG A 69 6.90 2.23 -3.01
C ARG A 69 6.69 1.07 -2.04
N LEU A 70 6.16 -0.07 -2.49
CA LEU A 70 6.04 -1.27 -1.64
C LEU A 70 7.38 -1.72 -1.06
N LEU A 71 8.44 -1.73 -1.88
CA LEU A 71 9.80 -2.04 -1.43
C LEU A 71 10.31 -1.03 -0.39
N ALA A 72 10.06 0.27 -0.59
CA ALA A 72 10.44 1.31 0.37
C ALA A 72 9.71 1.17 1.72
N PHE A 73 8.51 0.58 1.74
CA PHE A 73 7.74 0.28 2.96
C PHE A 73 8.06 -1.10 3.56
N GLY A 74 9.08 -1.80 3.05
CA GLY A 74 9.59 -3.04 3.64
C GLY A 74 8.97 -4.32 3.10
N ALA A 75 8.34 -4.29 1.93
CA ALA A 75 7.88 -5.51 1.26
C ALA A 75 9.09 -6.42 0.96
N LYS A 76 8.99 -7.68 1.38
CA LYS A 76 10.02 -8.68 1.07
C LYS A 76 9.82 -9.16 -0.36
N LEU A 77 10.88 -9.15 -1.15
CA LEU A 77 10.88 -9.79 -2.46
C LEU A 77 10.65 -11.29 -2.27
N PRO A 78 9.78 -11.92 -3.08
CA PRO A 78 9.64 -13.36 -3.06
C PRO A 78 11.02 -13.97 -3.31
N ALA A 79 11.40 -14.95 -2.47
CA ALA A 79 12.62 -15.70 -2.68
C ALA A 79 12.56 -16.27 -4.10
N ASN A 80 13.64 -16.11 -4.86
CA ASN A 80 13.76 -16.69 -6.19
C ASN A 80 13.68 -18.21 -6.06
N THR A 81 12.47 -18.77 -6.02
CA THR A 81 12.24 -20.15 -6.40
C THR A 81 12.54 -20.18 -7.88
N ARG A 82 13.83 -20.35 -8.20
CA ARG A 82 14.27 -20.88 -9.47
C ARG A 82 13.37 -22.09 -9.65
N ILE A 83 12.38 -21.96 -10.53
CA ILE A 83 11.67 -23.07 -11.10
C ILE A 83 12.77 -23.98 -11.63
N THR A 84 13.18 -24.95 -10.82
CA THR A 84 13.87 -26.12 -11.30
C THR A 84 12.81 -26.77 -12.15
N THR A 85 12.84 -26.45 -13.43
CA THR A 85 12.16 -27.20 -14.47
C THR A 85 12.67 -28.63 -14.30
N THR A 86 11.96 -29.41 -13.50
CA THR A 86 12.11 -30.85 -13.45
C THR A 86 11.52 -31.32 -14.76
N ASP A 87 12.40 -31.39 -15.75
CA ASP A 87 12.23 -32.17 -16.96
C ASP A 87 11.96 -33.62 -16.53
N SER A 88 10.74 -34.12 -16.78
CA SER A 88 10.34 -35.53 -16.69
C SER A 88 9.08 -35.76 -17.51
#